data_AF-A0A7V5JGM9-F1
#
_entry.id   AF-A0A7V5JGM9-F1
#
_cell.length_a   1.000
_cell.length_b   1.000
_cell.length_c   1.000
_cell.angle_alpha   90.00
_cell.angle_beta   90.00
_cell.angle_gamma   90.00
#
_symmetry.space_group_name_H-M   'P 1'
#
loop_
_entity.id
_entity.type
_entity.pdbx_description
1 polymer ?
#
loop_
_entity_poly.entity_id
_entity_poly.type
_entity_poly.pdbx_seq_one_letter_code
_entity_poly.pdbx_strand_id
1 'polypeptide(L)'
;MADWTPEQVAERFREAAQTAHRLPPVRVQGYFNTWPAILRQPWETFSGDDVRYRFPPDPAAIDRMEETMRWVLWLGEEERHLVWRRVEGWRWRDICRRIGCDRTAAWRR
;
A
#
# COMPACT_ATOMS: atom_id res chain seq x y z
N MET A 1 -27.35 -6.17 11.53
CA MET A 1 -26.35 -5.65 10.57
C MET A 1 -25.59 -4.58 11.31
N ALA A 2 -24.25 -4.64 11.34
CA ALA A 2 -23.50 -3.56 11.97
C ALA A 2 -23.73 -2.28 11.14
N ASP A 3 -24.20 -1.22 11.80
CA ASP A 3 -24.35 0.09 11.15
C ASP A 3 -22.94 0.65 10.92
N TRP A 4 -22.55 0.73 9.64
CA TRP A 4 -21.26 1.27 9.25
C TRP A 4 -21.28 2.79 9.38
N THR A 5 -20.37 3.34 10.19
CA THR A 5 -20.13 4.79 10.19
C THR A 5 -19.08 5.16 9.14
N PRO A 6 -19.13 6.39 8.59
CA PRO A 6 -18.11 6.86 7.65
C PRO A 6 -16.68 6.76 8.21
N GLU A 7 -16.51 6.95 9.52
CA GLU A 7 -15.23 6.85 10.21
C GLU A 7 -14.71 5.41 10.26
N GLN A 8 -15.60 4.43 10.48
CA GLN A 8 -15.24 3.01 10.45
C GLN A 8 -14.81 2.57 9.06
N VAL A 9 -15.51 3.04 8.03
CA VAL A 9 -15.13 2.80 6.63
C VAL A 9 -13.76 3.43 6.34
N ALA A 10 -13.55 4.68 6.76
CA ALA A 10 -12.26 5.34 6.60
C ALA A 10 -11.12 4.60 7.32
N GLU A 11 -11.37 4.04 8.51
CA GLU A 11 -10.38 3.24 9.23
C GLU A 11 -10.07 1.92 8.53
N ARG A 12 -11.07 1.25 7.96
CA ARG A 12 -10.86 0.04 7.14
C ARG A 12 -9.96 0.33 5.94
N PHE A 13 -10.16 1.47 5.28
CA PHE A 13 -9.27 1.91 4.22
C PHE A 13 -7.83 2.13 4.71
N ARG A 14 -7.63 2.73 5.89
CA ARG A 14 -6.29 2.89 6.50
C ARG A 14 -5.63 1.56 6.81
N GLU A 15 -6.36 0.64 7.43
CA GLU A 15 -5.88 -0.71 7.73
C GLU A 15 -5.48 -1.47 6.45
N ALA A 16 -6.30 -1.37 5.40
CA ALA A 16 -6.04 -2.00 4.11
C ALA A 16 -4.73 -1.50 3.46
N ALA A 17 -4.50 -0.18 3.42
CA ALA A 17 -3.27 0.37 2.85
C ALA A 17 -2.01 -0.01 3.66
N GLN A 18 -2.10 0.01 4.99
CA GLN A 18 -1.00 -0.43 5.86
C GLN A 18 -0.66 -1.90 5.60
N THR A 19 -1.67 -2.75 5.44
CA THR A 19 -1.52 -4.17 5.13
C THR A 19 -0.86 -4.37 3.77
N ALA A 20 -1.31 -3.64 2.75
CA ALA A 20 -0.73 -3.67 1.40
C ALA A 20 0.76 -3.30 1.40
N HIS A 21 1.17 -2.29 2.18
CA HIS A 21 2.59 -1.93 2.33
C HIS A 21 3.43 -2.99 3.04
N ARG A 22 2.82 -3.95 3.74
CA ARG A 22 3.54 -5.08 4.37
C ARG A 22 3.63 -6.31 3.46
N LEU A 23 2.81 -6.40 2.42
CA LEU A 23 2.86 -7.51 1.47
C LEU A 23 4.16 -7.53 0.65
N PRO A 24 4.73 -8.72 0.37
CA PRO A 24 5.92 -8.82 -0.47
C PRO A 24 5.65 -8.16 -1.83
N PRO A 25 6.62 -7.42 -2.40
CA PRO A 25 6.42 -6.78 -3.69
C PRO A 25 6.25 -7.86 -4.75
N VAL A 26 5.29 -7.68 -5.65
CA VAL A 26 5.22 -8.48 -6.88
C VAL A 26 6.45 -8.12 -7.71
N ARG A 27 7.38 -9.06 -7.84
CA ARG A 27 8.57 -8.90 -8.67
C ARG A 27 8.37 -9.67 -9.96
N VAL A 28 8.58 -9.01 -11.09
CA VAL A 28 8.80 -9.72 -12.35
C VAL A 28 10.13 -10.48 -12.20
N GLN A 29 10.17 -11.73 -12.65
CA GLN A 29 11.39 -12.53 -12.64
C GLN A 29 12.49 -11.75 -13.38
N GLY A 30 13.57 -11.41 -12.67
CA GLY A 30 14.69 -10.67 -13.22
C GLY A 30 15.62 -11.53 -14.08
N TYR A 31 16.74 -10.95 -14.48
CA TYR A 31 17.81 -11.69 -15.15
C TYR A 31 18.37 -12.78 -14.22
N PHE A 32 18.37 -14.02 -14.70
CA PHE A 32 19.02 -15.14 -14.01
C PHE A 32 20.51 -15.12 -14.32
N ASN A 33 21.37 -15.22 -13.30
CA ASN A 33 22.80 -15.41 -13.47
C ASN A 33 23.14 -16.91 -13.51
N THR A 34 23.99 -17.31 -14.45
CA THR A 34 24.52 -18.69 -14.52
C THR A 34 25.83 -18.86 -13.78
N TRP A 35 26.38 -17.77 -13.21
CA TRP A 35 27.59 -17.83 -12.40
C TRP A 35 27.33 -18.64 -11.13
N PRO A 36 28.30 -19.46 -10.69
CA PRO A 36 28.18 -20.19 -9.44
C PRO A 36 28.06 -19.21 -8.25
N ALA A 37 27.42 -19.68 -7.17
CA ALA A 37 27.34 -18.92 -5.93
C ALA A 37 28.77 -18.60 -5.42
N ILE A 38 29.12 -17.32 -5.39
CA ILE A 38 30.42 -16.87 -4.86
C ILE A 38 30.39 -17.05 -3.35
N LEU A 39 31.13 -18.03 -2.83
CA LEU A 39 31.31 -18.26 -1.40
C LEU A 39 32.22 -17.17 -0.84
N ARG A 40 31.61 -16.13 -0.27
CA ARG A 40 32.35 -15.09 0.45
C ARG A 40 32.59 -15.52 1.90
N GLN A 41 33.76 -15.18 2.40
CA GLN A 41 34.12 -15.42 3.79
C GLN A 41 33.36 -14.46 4.72
N PRO A 42 33.12 -14.82 5.98
CA PRO A 42 32.31 -14.01 6.90
C PRO A 42 32.84 -12.57 7.09
N TRP A 43 34.16 -12.37 7.03
CA TRP A 43 34.78 -11.04 7.15
C TRP A 43 34.63 -10.17 5.90
N GLU A 44 34.38 -10.77 4.73
CA GLU A 44 34.13 -10.05 3.47
C GLU A 44 32.70 -9.46 3.43
N THR A 45 31.80 -9.98 4.26
CA THR A 45 30.41 -9.49 4.41
C THR A 45 30.22 -8.76 5.75
N PHE A 46 31.32 -8.41 6.44
CA PHE A 46 31.26 -7.81 7.78
C PHE A 46 30.59 -6.44 7.81
N SER A 47 30.57 -5.73 6.68
CA SER A 47 29.78 -4.50 6.48
C SER A 47 28.30 -4.76 6.17
N GLY A 48 27.87 -6.03 6.19
CA GLY A 48 26.52 -6.56 6.17
C GLY A 48 25.51 -5.79 5.33
N ASP A 49 25.14 -6.34 4.17
CA ASP A 49 23.92 -5.89 3.49
C ASP A 49 22.77 -5.90 4.50
N ASP A 50 22.21 -4.72 4.76
CA ASP A 50 21.22 -4.47 5.80
C ASP A 50 20.03 -5.42 5.58
N VAL A 51 19.91 -6.46 6.42
CA VAL A 51 18.88 -7.48 6.24
C VAL A 51 17.55 -6.82 6.56
N ARG A 52 16.81 -6.45 5.52
CA ARG A 52 15.47 -5.88 5.66
C ARG A 52 14.53 -6.93 6.22
N TYR A 53 14.39 -6.95 7.54
CA TYR A 53 13.42 -7.81 8.20
C TYR A 53 12.01 -7.32 7.87
N ARG A 54 11.18 -8.21 7.31
CA ARG A 54 9.79 -7.91 6.98
C ARG A 54 8.86 -8.82 7.75
N PHE A 55 8.03 -8.23 8.60
CA PHE A 55 6.98 -8.95 9.31
C PHE A 55 5.76 -9.07 8.38
N PRO A 56 5.32 -10.30 8.03
CA PRO A 56 4.10 -10.46 7.25
C PRO A 56 2.89 -9.96 8.06
N PRO A 57 1.85 -9.43 7.40
CA PRO A 57 0.62 -9.06 8.07
C PRO A 57 -0.12 -10.30 8.61
N ASP A 58 -0.97 -10.08 9.60
CA ASP A 58 -1.86 -11.11 10.13
C ASP A 58 -2.85 -11.60 9.05
N PRO A 59 -3.16 -12.90 8.96
CA PRO A 59 -4.09 -13.42 7.95
C PRO A 59 -5.46 -12.74 7.97
N ALA A 60 -6.01 -12.43 9.15
CA ALA A 60 -7.30 -11.76 9.23
C ALA A 60 -7.22 -10.30 8.73
N ALA A 61 -6.05 -9.65 8.81
CA ALA A 61 -5.83 -8.33 8.22
C ALA A 61 -5.82 -8.39 6.68
N ILE A 62 -5.31 -9.49 6.10
CA ILE A 62 -5.38 -9.74 4.66
C ILE A 62 -6.84 -9.89 4.23
N ASP A 63 -7.62 -10.72 4.92
CA ASP A 63 -9.05 -10.93 4.60
C ASP A 63 -9.84 -9.61 4.65
N ARG A 64 -9.61 -8.78 5.66
CA ARG A 64 -10.23 -7.44 5.79
C ARG A 64 -9.77 -6.47 4.69
N MET A 65 -8.49 -6.54 4.31
CA MET A 65 -7.95 -5.76 3.20
C MET A 65 -8.63 -6.17 1.88
N GLU A 66 -8.73 -7.47 1.58
CA GLU A 66 -9.40 -7.98 0.38
C GLU A 66 -10.89 -7.59 0.35
N GLU A 67 -11.57 -7.62 1.49
CA GLU A 67 -12.92 -7.09 1.63
C GLU A 67 -13.00 -5.61 1.24
N THR A 68 -12.10 -4.80 1.78
CA THR A 68 -12.04 -3.35 1.50
C THR A 68 -11.72 -3.08 0.02
N MET A 69 -10.87 -3.89 -0.61
CA MET A 69 -10.56 -3.78 -2.03
C MET A 69 -11.78 -4.04 -2.92
N ARG A 70 -12.75 -4.86 -2.46
CA ARG A 70 -14.01 -5.04 -3.20
C ARG A 70 -14.87 -3.77 -3.20
N TRP A 71 -14.87 -2.99 -2.12
CA TRP A 71 -15.61 -1.72 -2.07
C TRP A 71 -15.07 -0.69 -3.06
N VAL A 72 -13.75 -0.69 -3.29
CA VAL A 72 -13.08 0.18 -4.27
C VAL A 72 -13.62 -0.07 -5.68
N LEU A 73 -14.08 -1.29 -5.98
CA LEU A 73 -14.63 -1.62 -7.31
C LEU A 73 -15.91 -0.85 -7.64
N TRP A 74 -16.64 -0.33 -6.65
CA TRP A 74 -17.84 0.48 -6.83
C TRP A 74 -17.54 1.96 -7.12
N LEU A 75 -16.30 2.41 -6.88
CA LEU A 75 -15.87 3.79 -7.13
C LEU A 75 -15.38 3.98 -8.58
N GLY A 76 -15.55 5.19 -9.11
CA GLY A 76 -14.93 5.60 -10.37
C GLY A 76 -13.41 5.75 -10.25
N GLU A 77 -12.68 5.72 -11.36
CA GLU A 77 -11.21 5.74 -11.36
C GLU A 77 -10.61 6.95 -10.61
N GLU A 78 -11.16 8.16 -10.84
CA GLU A 78 -10.71 9.38 -10.15
C GLU A 78 -10.93 9.29 -8.63
N GLU A 79 -12.08 8.78 -8.20
CA GLU A 79 -12.46 8.63 -6.80
C GLU A 79 -11.56 7.62 -6.08
N ARG A 80 -11.19 6.52 -6.76
CA ARG A 80 -10.23 5.53 -6.23
C ARG A 80 -8.88 6.18 -5.95
N HIS A 81 -8.38 6.96 -6.91
CA HIS A 81 -7.11 7.67 -6.74
C HIS A 81 -7.18 8.71 -5.61
N LEU A 82 -8.32 9.39 -5.45
CA LEU A 82 -8.53 10.34 -4.35
C LEU A 82 -8.49 9.64 -2.99
N VAL A 83 -9.28 8.57 -2.82
CA VAL A 83 -9.35 7.78 -1.59
C VAL A 83 -7.98 7.23 -1.23
N TRP A 84 -7.27 6.62 -2.18
CA TRP A 84 -5.98 5.98 -1.89
C TRP A 84 -4.89 6.98 -1.51
N ARG A 85 -4.80 8.13 -2.22
CA ARG A 85 -3.87 9.20 -1.84
C ARG A 85 -4.19 9.76 -0.46
N ARG A 86 -5.49 9.86 -0.10
CA ARG A 86 -5.90 10.34 1.21
C ARG A 86 -5.46 9.39 2.32
N VAL A 87 -5.57 8.09 2.08
CA VAL A 87 -5.16 7.03 2.99
C VAL A 87 -3.65 6.96 3.15
N GLU A 88 -2.89 7.15 2.07
CA GLU A 88 -1.42 7.26 2.08
C GLU A 88 -0.90 8.52 2.82
N GLY A 89 -1.79 9.38 3.31
CA GLY A 89 -1.42 10.55 4.11
C GLY A 89 -0.98 11.76 3.28
N TRP A 90 -1.30 11.81 1.99
CA TRP A 90 -0.99 12.96 1.15
C TRP A 90 -1.74 14.20 1.63
N ARG A 91 -1.10 15.38 1.51
CA ARG A 91 -1.76 16.65 1.82
C ARG A 91 -2.76 17.00 0.74
N TRP A 92 -3.88 17.60 1.13
CA TRP A 92 -4.92 18.06 0.18
C TRP A 92 -4.38 18.94 -0.94
N ARG A 93 -3.42 19.82 -0.65
CA ARG A 93 -2.78 20.68 -1.66
C ARG A 93 -2.13 19.87 -2.78
N ASP A 94 -1.44 18.79 -2.42
CA ASP A 94 -0.70 17.96 -3.38
C ASP A 94 -1.66 17.09 -4.21
N ILE A 95 -2.73 16.60 -3.57
CA ILE A 95 -3.82 15.88 -4.24
C ILE A 95 -4.50 16.78 -5.28
N CYS A 96 -4.92 17.99 -4.86
CA CYS A 96 -5.63 18.96 -5.70
C CYS A 96 -4.79 19.37 -6.91
N ARG A 97 -3.50 19.67 -6.70
CA ARG A 97 -2.55 20.00 -7.79
C ARG A 97 -2.47 18.89 -8.84
N ARG A 98 -2.56 17.63 -8.42
CA ARG A 98 -2.40 16.47 -9.31
C ARG A 98 -3.69 16.07 -10.03
N ILE A 99 -4.85 16.37 -9.45
CA ILE A 99 -6.17 16.14 -10.07
C ILE A 99 -6.58 17.35 -10.93
N GLY A 100 -5.98 18.53 -10.71
CA GLY A 100 -6.36 19.76 -11.40
C GLY A 100 -7.66 20.37 -10.87
N CYS A 101 -8.05 20.05 -9.63
CA CYS A 101 -9.27 20.54 -8.99
C CYS A 101 -8.94 21.46 -7.79
N ASP A 102 -9.84 22.38 -7.46
CA ASP A 102 -9.75 23.14 -6.21
C ASP A 102 -10.08 22.26 -5.00
N ARG A 103 -9.56 22.62 -3.82
CA ARG A 103 -9.81 21.89 -2.56
C ARG A 103 -11.30 21.71 -2.27
N THR A 104 -12.10 22.72 -2.56
CA THR A 104 -13.55 22.67 -2.30
C THR A 104 -14.29 21.75 -3.26
N ALA A 105 -13.82 21.63 -4.51
CA ALA A 105 -14.36 20.67 -5.48
C ALA A 105 -13.97 19.23 -5.11
N ALA A 106 -12.78 19.02 -4.56
CA ALA A 106 -12.29 17.71 -4.16
C ALA A 106 -13.02 17.11 -2.94
N TRP A 107 -13.72 17.91 -2.14
CA TRP A 107 -14.50 17.45 -0.98
C TRP A 107 -15.96 17.15 -1.32
N ARG A 108 -16.44 17.63 -2.46
CA ARG A 108 -17.83 17.49 -2.92
C ARG A 108 -18.03 16.33 -3.89
N ARG A 109 -16.94 15.72 -4.35
CA ARG A 109 -16.92 14.46 -5.09
C ARG A 109 -16.58 13.35 -4.11
#